data_AF-A0A1I3DJ05-F1
#
_entry.id   AF-A0A1I3DJ05-F1
#
_cell.length_a   1.000
_cell.length_b   1.000
_cell.length_c   1.000
_cell.angle_alpha   90.00
_cell.angle_beta   90.00
_cell.angle_gamma   90.00
#
_symmetry.space_group_name_H-M   'P 1'
#
loop_
_entity.id
_entity.type
_entity.pdbx_description
1 polymer ?
#
loop_
_entity_poly.entity_id
_entity_poly.type
_entity_poly.pdbx_seq_one_letter_code
_entity_poly.pdbx_strand_id
1 'polypeptide(L)'
;MNDLKKIILAGIGGATMTVEKLEEAINTLSLKGQISVDEGKALSEELIRKGKGKFKQGDDLSKEEIQEVLMQMNIAQREDIAALEKKVAELNEQIENLVNKE
;
A
#
# COMPACT_ATOMS: atom_id res chain seq x y z
N MET A 1 0.95 -10.63 7.77
CA MET A 1 2.03 -10.83 6.76
C MET A 1 1.52 -10.23 5.45
N ASN A 2 1.57 -8.90 5.42
CA ASN A 2 1.66 -7.99 4.28
C ASN A 2 0.90 -8.40 3.03
N ASP A 3 -0.40 -8.13 2.96
CA ASP A 3 -1.18 -8.34 1.73
C ASP A 3 -0.70 -7.45 0.59
N LEU A 4 -0.13 -6.28 0.87
CA LEU A 4 0.60 -5.48 -0.13
C LEU A 4 1.81 -6.24 -0.71
N LYS A 5 2.64 -6.79 0.17
CA LYS A 5 3.80 -7.60 -0.21
C LYS A 5 3.36 -8.89 -0.91
N LYS A 6 2.24 -9.50 -0.50
CA LYS A 6 1.68 -10.69 -1.15
C LYS A 6 1.04 -10.35 -2.50
N ILE A 7 0.35 -9.23 -2.66
CA ILE A 7 -0.20 -8.80 -3.95
C ILE A 7 0.93 -8.48 -4.92
N ILE A 8 1.96 -7.78 -4.43
CA ILE A 8 3.18 -7.51 -5.18
C ILE A 8 3.91 -8.81 -5.57
N LEU A 9 4.09 -9.74 -4.63
CA LEU A 9 4.79 -11.02 -4.87
C LEU A 9 3.93 -12.06 -5.63
N ALA A 10 2.61 -12.06 -5.47
CA ALA A 10 1.68 -13.01 -6.09
C ALA A 10 1.17 -12.53 -7.44
N GLY A 11 1.14 -11.22 -7.68
CA GLY A 11 0.75 -10.65 -8.97
C GLY A 11 1.82 -10.79 -10.04
N ILE A 12 3.11 -10.92 -9.66
CA ILE A 12 4.22 -10.76 -10.60
C ILE A 12 5.25 -11.91 -10.54
N GLY A 13 5.15 -12.81 -9.57
CA GLY A 13 6.06 -13.97 -9.45
C GLY A 13 7.40 -13.58 -8.83
N GLY A 14 8.07 -14.54 -8.19
CA GLY A 14 9.27 -14.34 -7.35
C GLY A 14 10.56 -13.89 -8.05
N ALA A 15 10.45 -13.23 -9.20
CA ALA A 15 11.56 -12.57 -9.88
C ALA A 15 11.58 -11.08 -9.50
N THR A 16 12.71 -10.47 -9.84
CA THR A 16 12.96 -9.03 -9.75
C THR A 16 11.81 -8.15 -10.28
N MET A 17 11.63 -6.98 -9.67
CA MET A 17 10.56 -6.05 -10.03
C MET A 17 11.08 -4.78 -10.68
N THR A 18 10.55 -4.42 -11.84
CA THR A 18 10.85 -3.12 -12.46
C THR A 18 10.01 -2.00 -11.86
N VAL A 19 10.49 -0.76 -12.02
CA VAL A 19 9.77 0.46 -11.58
C VAL A 19 8.38 0.55 -12.20
N GLU A 20 8.25 0.22 -13.50
CA GLU A 20 6.96 0.25 -14.23
C GLU A 20 5.92 -0.69 -13.60
N LYS A 21 6.34 -1.90 -13.20
CA LYS A 21 5.46 -2.88 -12.56
C LYS A 21 5.04 -2.47 -11.16
N LEU A 22 5.88 -1.73 -10.45
CA LEU A 22 5.53 -1.15 -9.15
C LEU A 22 4.51 -0.02 -9.29
N GLU A 23 4.66 0.85 -10.28
CA GLU A 23 3.67 1.89 -10.56
C GLU A 23 2.29 1.30 -10.89
N GLU A 24 2.24 0.22 -11.69
CA GLU A 24 0.99 -0.48 -12.00
C GLU A 24 0.35 -1.13 -10.76
N ALA A 25 1.17 -1.71 -9.88
CA ALA A 25 0.70 -2.28 -8.62
C ALA A 25 0.12 -1.20 -7.69
N ILE A 26 0.80 -0.06 -7.56
CA ILE A 26 0.34 1.08 -6.76
C ILE A 26 -0.97 1.64 -7.31
N ASN A 27 -1.07 1.79 -8.63
CA ASN A 27 -2.29 2.24 -9.27
C ASN A 27 -3.47 1.28 -9.01
N THR A 28 -3.22 -0.03 -9.09
CA THR A 28 -4.23 -1.06 -8.76
C THR A 28 -4.72 -0.94 -7.32
N LEU A 29 -3.82 -0.69 -6.37
CA LEU A 29 -4.17 -0.51 -4.97
C LEU A 29 -4.97 0.77 -4.76
N SER A 30 -4.64 1.84 -5.48
CA SER A 30 -5.39 3.10 -5.44
C SER A 30 -6.81 2.92 -5.97
N LEU A 31 -6.96 2.25 -7.12
CA LEU A 31 -8.27 1.91 -7.70
C LEU A 31 -9.11 1.03 -6.78
N LYS A 32 -8.48 0.14 -6.00
CA LYS A 32 -9.15 -0.70 -5.00
C LYS A 32 -9.43 0.02 -3.67
N GLY A 33 -9.08 1.30 -3.54
CA GLY A 33 -9.22 2.07 -2.30
C GLY A 33 -8.35 1.54 -1.15
N GLN A 34 -7.28 0.79 -1.46
CA GLN A 34 -6.36 0.24 -0.46
C GLN A 34 -5.23 1.21 -0.09
N ILE A 35 -4.98 2.20 -0.93
CA ILE A 35 -4.06 3.32 -0.70
C ILE A 35 -4.72 4.59 -1.26
N SER A 36 -4.50 5.74 -0.63
CA SER A 36 -4.97 7.01 -1.20
C SER A 36 -4.17 7.38 -2.46
N VAL A 37 -4.73 8.27 -3.29
CA VAL A 37 -4.04 8.77 -4.49
C VAL A 37 -2.74 9.48 -4.13
N ASP A 38 -2.73 10.24 -3.03
CA ASP A 38 -1.56 11.00 -2.58
C ASP A 38 -0.46 10.10 -2.04
N GLU A 39 -0.81 9.09 -1.24
CA GLU A 39 0.13 8.07 -0.77
C GLU A 39 0.70 7.24 -1.94
N GLY A 40 -0.14 6.92 -2.93
CA GLY A 40 0.28 6.21 -4.14
C GLY A 40 1.31 7.02 -4.95
N LYS A 41 1.05 8.31 -5.17
CA LYS A 41 2.00 9.21 -5.85
C LYS A 41 3.32 9.33 -5.10
N ALA A 42 3.26 9.55 -3.79
CA ALA A 42 4.46 9.64 -2.96
C ALA A 42 5.29 8.34 -3.00
N LEU A 43 4.62 7.18 -3.05
CA LEU A 43 5.27 5.88 -3.11
C LEU A 43 5.94 5.63 -4.45
N SER A 44 5.27 5.98 -5.55
CA SER A 44 5.88 5.94 -6.88
C SER A 44 7.11 6.84 -6.95
N GLU A 45 7.03 8.08 -6.45
CA GLU A 45 8.15 9.01 -6.46
C GLU A 45 9.34 8.52 -5.63
N GLU A 46 9.11 7.97 -4.44
CA GLU A 46 10.15 7.38 -3.59
C GLU A 46 10.83 6.17 -4.24
N LEU A 47 10.05 5.27 -4.86
CA LEU A 47 10.57 4.11 -5.57
C LEU A 47 11.39 4.50 -6.80
N ILE A 48 10.89 5.46 -7.59
CA ILE A 48 11.63 6.03 -8.73
C ILE A 48 12.93 6.68 -8.23
N ARG A 49 12.88 7.41 -7.12
CA ARG A 49 14.05 8.09 -6.55
C ARG A 49 15.10 7.09 -6.04
N LYS A 50 14.71 6.02 -5.34
CA LYS A 50 15.63 4.96 -4.92
C LYS A 50 16.16 4.15 -6.11
N GLY A 51 15.30 3.82 -7.08
CA GLY A 51 15.69 3.13 -8.31
C GLY A 51 16.72 3.93 -9.11
N LYS A 52 16.46 5.22 -9.36
CA LYS A 52 17.38 6.12 -10.09
C LYS A 52 18.64 6.49 -9.32
N GLY A 53 18.60 6.48 -7.97
CA GLY A 53 19.72 6.88 -7.12
C GLY A 53 20.84 5.83 -7.00
N LYS A 54 20.57 4.57 -7.36
CA LYS A 54 21.56 3.48 -7.32
C LYS A 54 21.74 2.75 -8.65
N PHE A 55 20.80 2.83 -9.58
CA PHE A 55 20.80 2.02 -10.77
C PHE A 55 20.25 2.79 -11.98
N LYS A 56 20.73 2.47 -13.19
CA LYS A 56 20.33 3.18 -14.39
C LYS A 56 18.88 2.83 -14.72
N GLN A 57 18.24 3.71 -15.49
CA GLN A 57 16.90 3.54 -16.02
C GLN A 57 16.74 2.12 -16.63
N GLY A 58 15.93 1.26 -16.00
CA GLY A 58 15.68 -0.12 -16.45
C GLY A 58 16.11 -1.24 -15.48
N ASP A 59 16.73 -0.92 -14.34
CA ASP A 59 17.17 -1.95 -13.39
C ASP A 59 16.08 -2.39 -12.39
N ASP A 60 16.20 -3.66 -12.03
CA ASP A 60 15.34 -4.45 -11.18
C ASP A 60 15.50 -4.11 -9.69
N LEU A 61 14.39 -3.79 -9.01
CA LEU A 61 14.33 -3.55 -7.56
C LEU A 61 14.25 -4.88 -6.79
N SER A 62 15.05 -4.97 -5.72
CA SER A 62 15.01 -6.09 -4.79
C SER A 62 13.85 -5.97 -3.81
N LYS A 63 13.47 -7.12 -3.23
CA LYS A 63 12.42 -7.22 -2.23
C LYS A 63 12.73 -6.38 -0.99
N GLU A 64 14.00 -6.34 -0.59
CA GLU A 64 14.48 -5.61 0.57
C GLU A 64 14.35 -4.10 0.37
N GLU A 65 14.66 -3.59 -0.83
CA GLU A 65 14.52 -2.16 -1.18
C GLU A 65 13.06 -1.70 -1.16
N ILE A 66 12.15 -2.52 -1.71
CA ILE A 66 10.72 -2.24 -1.70
C ILE A 66 10.20 -2.21 -0.24
N GLN A 67 10.63 -3.16 0.59
CA GLN A 67 10.25 -3.17 2.00
C GLN A 67 10.75 -1.92 2.75
N GLU A 68 11.97 -1.47 2.46
CA GLU A 68 12.55 -0.29 3.12
C GLU A 68 11.76 0.99 2.80
N VAL A 69 11.34 1.17 1.54
CA VAL A 69 10.51 2.33 1.14
C VAL A 69 9.15 2.31 1.82
N LEU A 70 8.48 1.15 1.83
CA LEU A 70 7.18 1.01 2.48
C LEU A 70 7.22 1.33 3.98
N MET A 71 8.33 0.97 4.66
CA MET A 71 8.52 1.32 6.06
C MET A 71 8.82 2.81 6.26
N GLN A 72 9.62 3.43 5.37
CA GLN A 72 9.97 4.86 5.46
C GLN A 72 8.76 5.77 5.28
N MET A 73 7.81 5.36 4.45
CA MET A 73 6.63 6.15 4.15
C MET A 73 5.50 6.04 5.18
N ASN A 74 5.68 5.22 6.22
CA ASN A 74 4.69 5.00 7.28
C ASN A 74 3.28 4.72 6.74
N ILE A 75 3.18 4.05 5.59
CA ILE A 75 1.91 3.77 4.91
C ILE A 75 1.13 2.82 5.80
N ALA A 76 -0.07 3.24 6.20
CA ALA A 76 -0.98 2.41 6.99
C ALA A 76 -1.24 1.10 6.23
N GLN A 77 -1.01 -0.02 6.89
CA GLN A 77 -1.21 -1.33 6.29
C GLN A 77 -2.71 -1.59 6.10
N ARG A 78 -3.07 -2.49 5.18
CA ARG A 78 -4.48 -2.88 5.01
C ARG A 78 -5.06 -3.40 6.32
N GLU A 79 -4.24 -4.05 7.15
CA GLU A 79 -4.61 -4.47 8.50
C GLU A 79 -4.99 -3.27 9.41
N ASP A 80 -4.28 -2.15 9.31
CA ASP A 80 -4.58 -0.92 10.06
C ASP A 80 -5.89 -0.29 9.57
N ILE A 81 -6.10 -0.26 8.25
CA ILE A 81 -7.33 0.26 7.63
C ILE A 81 -8.52 -0.64 7.99
N ALA A 82 -8.38 -1.96 7.92
CA ALA A 82 -9.44 -2.90 8.28
C ALA A 82 -9.79 -2.82 9.78
N ALA A 83 -8.80 -2.61 10.65
CA ALA A 83 -9.04 -2.37 12.07
C ALA A 83 -9.82 -1.06 12.30
N LEU A 84 -9.51 -0.01 11.55
CA LEU A 84 -10.26 1.26 11.56
C LEU A 84 -11.68 1.08 11.02
N GLU A 85 -11.88 0.42 9.88
CA GLU A 85 -13.19 0.11 9.30
C GLU A 85 -14.07 -0.64 10.32
N LYS A 86 -13.51 -1.66 10.99
CA LYS A 86 -14.21 -2.41 12.03
C LYS A 86 -14.62 -1.50 13.20
N LYS A 87 -13.71 -0.65 13.67
CA LYS A 87 -13.98 0.25 14.80
C LYS A 87 -15.03 1.31 14.45
N VAL A 88 -15.04 1.79 13.21
CA VAL A 88 -16.09 2.69 12.71
C VAL A 88 -17.45 1.99 12.70
N ALA A 89 -17.52 0.73 12.24
CA ALA A 89 -18.76 -0.05 12.26
C ALA A 89 -19.30 -0.25 13.69
N GLU A 90 -18.43 -0.65 14.64
CA GLU A 90 -18.80 -0.82 16.06
C GLU A 90 -19.30 0.49 16.68
N LEU A 91 -18.69 1.64 16.35
CA LEU A 91 -19.13 2.95 16.84
C LEU A 91 -20.48 3.36 16.24
N ASN A 92 -20.69 3.11 14.95
CA ASN A 92 -21.97 3.40 14.30
C ASN A 92 -23.10 2.59 14.93
N GLU A 93 -22.89 1.30 15.20
CA GLU A 93 -23.86 0.46 15.90
C GLU A 93 -24.17 0.97 17.31
N GLN A 94 -23.15 1.42 18.06
CA GLN A 94 -23.36 2.03 19.37
C GLN A 94 -24.17 3.33 19.30
N ILE A 95 -23.89 4.20 18.32
CA ILE A 95 -24.65 5.43 18.10
C ILE A 95 -26.11 5.12 17.76
N GLU A 96 -26.36 4.16 16.86
CA GLU A 96 -27.70 3.78 16.44
C GLU A 96 -28.51 3.20 17.62
N ASN A 97 -27.88 2.39 18.48
CA ASN A 97 -28.48 1.88 19.70
C ASN A 97 -28.77 2.96 20.75
N LEU A 98 -28.00 4.04 20.79
CA LEU A 98 -28.25 5.18 21.67
C LEU A 98 -29.41 6.04 21.14
N VAL A 99 -29.47 6.28 19.83
CA VAL A 99 -30.54 7.05 19.19
C VAL A 99 -31.89 6.33 19.26
N ASN A 100 -31.91 5.00 19.12
CA ASN A 100 -33.15 4.22 19.18
C ASN A 100 -33.63 3.90 20.61
N LYS A 101 -32.91 4.38 21.64
CA LYS A 101 -33.26 4.19 23.06
C LYS A 101 -34.03 5.38 23.68
N GLU A 102 -34.24 6.45 22.93
CA GLU A 102 -35.16 7.56 23.25
C GLU A 102 -36.50 7.41 22.51
#